data_AF-A0A7V0IU74-F1
#
_entry.id   AF-A0A7V0IU74-F1
#
_cell.length_a   1.000
_cell.length_b   1.000
_cell.length_c   1.000
_cell.angle_alpha   90.00
_cell.angle_beta   90.00
_cell.angle_gamma   90.00
#
_symmetry.space_group_name_H-M   'P 1'
#
loop_
_entity.id
_entity.type
_entity.pdbx_description
1 polymer ?
#
loop_
_entity_poly.entity_id
_entity_poly.type
_entity_poly.pdbx_seq_one_letter_code
_entity_poly.pdbx_strand_id
1 'polypeptide(L)'
;MSLLWRPRQRKVICHRQTTSRDLSHGVIDFVIGVLAALTVLRGWRRGVLRELVSVVLLALVALFSFRLGPRLGSVIESWAGVSSLAARFVAVSILSIGLMSGAVWVAGRVMTHRAAVDRGDQLGGVALSMLWLGGVLTLTFYILTALPLNEDADQAIDESSVAGLLVGEGSTAANLVNVIAGDRVLEALVNLDQLVGDRQVIIQGDEVVTIAASSDVDPAPEDALEVFELLNRARVEAGTEPLAFSETLATLAQSHAMEMYVDGYFSHLSPITGTVLDRVAAARIPFVIVGENLALAPTAASVHEGLMASPGHRTNLLDSRYRRVGIGAVSGPLGLMVVQVFTG
;
A
#
# COMPACT_ATOMS: atom_id res chain seq x y z
N MET A 1 15.53 -7.73 -1.97
CA MET A 1 16.29 -6.50 -1.68
C MET A 1 15.69 -5.86 -0.45
N SER A 2 16.50 -5.61 0.56
CA SER A 2 16.08 -5.12 1.87
C SER A 2 15.64 -3.65 1.81
N LEU A 3 14.32 -3.41 1.82
CA LEU A 3 13.73 -2.12 2.20
C LEU A 3 13.90 -1.95 3.72
N LEU A 4 15.15 -1.71 4.10
CA LEU A 4 15.50 -1.16 5.40
C LEU A 4 14.81 0.21 5.51
N TRP A 5 14.22 0.48 6.66
CA TRP A 5 13.63 1.76 7.05
C TRP A 5 14.57 2.90 6.64
N ARG A 6 14.36 3.51 5.46
CA ARG A 6 15.09 4.72 5.13
C ARG A 6 14.41 5.84 5.88
N PRO A 7 15.08 6.53 6.84
CA PRO A 7 14.52 7.77 7.37
C PRO A 7 14.24 8.67 6.17
N ARG A 8 13.00 9.17 6.06
CA ARG A 8 12.64 10.15 5.02
C ARG A 8 13.71 11.22 5.06
N GLN A 9 14.34 11.46 3.91
CA GLN A 9 15.41 12.46 3.75
C GLN A 9 14.98 13.71 4.50
N ARG A 10 15.69 14.08 5.57
CA ARG A 10 15.44 15.32 6.30
C ARG A 10 15.47 16.42 5.25
N LYS A 11 14.30 16.98 4.91
CA LYS A 11 14.26 18.25 4.21
C LYS A 11 15.07 19.18 5.10
N VAL A 12 16.22 19.65 4.60
CA VAL A 12 16.99 20.71 5.24
C VAL A 12 16.15 21.97 5.06
N ILE A 13 15.15 22.13 5.92
CA ILE A 13 14.34 23.33 5.97
C ILE A 13 15.15 24.34 6.76
N CYS A 14 15.56 25.40 6.07
CA CYS A 14 16.19 26.57 6.65
C CYS A 14 15.33 27.05 7.83
N HIS A 15 15.90 26.99 9.04
CA HIS A 15 15.25 27.32 10.29
C HIS A 15 14.78 28.80 10.28
N ARG A 16 13.48 29.04 10.15
CA ARG A 16 12.87 30.28 10.64
C ARG A 16 12.49 30.03 12.09
N GLN A 17 13.26 30.60 13.01
CA GLN A 17 12.95 30.59 14.43
C GLN A 17 11.62 31.32 14.67
N THR A 18 10.54 30.57 14.82
CA THR A 18 9.35 31.02 15.56
C THR A 18 9.39 30.35 16.92
N THR A 19 9.60 31.18 17.93
CA THR A 19 9.60 30.83 19.35
C THR A 19 8.22 30.35 19.80
N SER A 20 7.97 29.04 19.72
CA SER A 20 6.99 28.34 20.55
C SER A 20 7.58 26.98 20.95
N ARG A 21 8.39 26.99 22.00
CA ARG A 21 9.00 25.79 22.59
C ARG A 21 7.93 24.83 23.16
N ASP A 22 8.08 23.57 22.77
CA ASP A 22 8.12 22.38 23.65
C ASP A 22 6.92 22.05 24.54
N LEU A 23 5.84 21.54 23.95
CA LEU A 23 4.88 20.70 24.70
C LEU A 23 4.48 19.40 23.98
N SER A 24 4.86 19.19 22.71
CA SER A 24 4.56 17.97 21.96
C SER A 24 5.64 16.88 22.07
N HIS A 25 6.86 17.24 22.50
CA HIS A 25 7.95 16.27 22.67
C HIS A 25 7.58 15.22 23.73
N GLY A 26 7.49 13.95 23.30
CA GLY A 26 7.28 12.82 24.20
C GLY A 26 5.83 12.50 24.56
N VAL A 27 4.82 13.13 23.94
CA VAL A 27 3.41 12.78 24.18
C VAL A 27 3.13 11.32 23.81
N ILE A 28 3.67 10.85 22.67
CA ILE A 28 3.56 9.46 22.23
C ILE A 28 4.19 8.52 23.26
N ASP A 29 5.43 8.81 23.67
CA ASP A 29 6.16 8.00 24.66
C ASP A 29 5.45 7.98 26.03
N PHE A 30 4.85 9.11 26.44
CA PHE A 30 4.06 9.21 27.67
C PHE A 30 2.79 8.35 27.60
N VAL A 31 2.01 8.46 26.52
CA VAL A 31 0.79 7.67 26.31
C VAL A 31 1.12 6.18 26.30
N ILE A 32 2.18 5.79 25.60
CA ILE A 32 2.64 4.40 25.58
C ILE A 32 3.11 3.94 26.95
N GLY A 33 3.83 4.79 27.70
CA GLY A 33 4.24 4.50 29.08
C GLY A 33 3.05 4.23 30.00
N VAL A 34 1.97 5.01 29.89
CA VAL A 34 0.72 4.79 30.62
C VAL A 34 0.07 3.47 30.21
N LEU A 35 -0.01 3.18 28.91
CA LEU A 35 -0.54 1.90 28.40
C LEU A 35 0.29 0.70 28.87
N ALA A 36 1.61 0.80 28.88
CA ALA A 36 2.52 -0.21 29.41
C ALA A 36 2.26 -0.45 30.90
N ALA A 37 2.12 0.60 31.71
CA ALA A 37 1.80 0.46 33.13
C ALA A 37 0.46 -0.26 33.35
N LEU A 38 -0.58 0.10 32.59
CA LEU A 38 -1.90 -0.54 32.67
C LEU A 38 -1.87 -2.01 32.26
N THR A 39 -1.12 -2.36 31.22
CA THR A 39 -0.97 -3.75 30.74
C THR A 39 -0.13 -4.63 31.68
N VAL A 40 0.87 -4.06 32.35
CA VAL A 40 1.61 -4.72 33.44
C VAL A 40 0.67 -5.01 34.61
N LEU A 41 -0.09 -4.02 35.09
CA LEU A 41 -1.04 -4.20 36.18
C LEU A 41 -2.11 -5.24 35.84
N ARG A 42 -2.59 -5.24 34.59
CA ARG A 42 -3.54 -6.23 34.08
C ARG A 42 -2.94 -7.63 34.08
N GLY A 43 -1.75 -7.81 33.51
CA GLY A 43 -1.04 -9.10 33.44
C GLY A 43 -0.77 -9.66 34.84
N TRP A 44 -0.30 -8.80 35.75
CA TRP A 44 -0.06 -9.16 37.14
C TRP A 44 -1.32 -9.66 37.87
N ARG A 45 -2.49 -9.05 37.62
CA ARG A 45 -3.76 -9.46 38.25
C ARG A 45 -4.40 -10.71 37.62
N ARG A 46 -4.12 -10.95 36.34
CA ARG A 46 -4.78 -11.99 35.55
C ARG A 46 -4.00 -13.29 35.46
N GLY A 47 -2.68 -13.24 35.50
CA GLY A 47 -1.81 -14.40 35.31
C GLY A 47 -1.69 -14.84 33.85
N VAL A 48 -0.81 -15.81 33.57
CA VAL A 48 -0.50 -16.30 32.21
C VAL A 48 -1.74 -16.86 31.53
N LEU A 49 -2.46 -17.75 32.21
CA LEU A 49 -3.53 -18.54 31.58
C LEU A 49 -4.63 -17.64 31.01
N ARG A 50 -5.03 -16.59 31.74
CA ARG A 50 -6.09 -15.68 31.29
C ARG A 50 -5.64 -14.77 30.15
N GLU A 51 -4.37 -14.36 30.16
CA GLU A 51 -3.81 -13.60 29.05
C GLU A 51 -3.67 -14.47 27.80
N LEU A 52 -3.22 -15.72 27.94
CA LEU A 52 -3.12 -16.67 26.84
C LEU A 52 -4.49 -16.97 26.21
N VAL A 53 -5.52 -17.20 27.03
CA VAL A 53 -6.90 -17.35 26.56
C VAL A 53 -7.36 -16.08 25.81
N SER A 54 -7.02 -14.89 26.31
CA SER A 54 -7.40 -13.63 25.65
C SER A 54 -6.73 -13.49 24.26
N VAL A 55 -5.45 -13.86 24.15
CA VAL A 55 -4.69 -13.83 22.88
C VAL A 55 -5.26 -14.84 21.88
N VAL A 56 -5.53 -16.08 22.32
CA VAL A 56 -6.11 -17.12 21.47
C VAL A 56 -7.51 -16.71 20.99
N LEU A 57 -8.35 -16.20 21.88
CA LEU A 57 -9.68 -15.71 21.51
C LEU A 57 -9.60 -14.56 20.51
N LEU A 58 -8.67 -13.62 20.70
CA LEU A 58 -8.47 -12.53 19.74
C LEU A 58 -8.05 -13.05 18.37
N ALA A 59 -7.11 -14.00 18.29
CA ALA A 59 -6.68 -14.59 17.04
C ALA A 59 -7.84 -15.31 16.32
N LEU A 60 -8.65 -16.07 17.06
CA LEU A 60 -9.82 -16.76 16.52
C LEU A 60 -10.90 -15.78 16.04
N VAL A 61 -11.18 -14.73 16.82
CA VAL A 61 -12.12 -13.67 16.46
C VAL A 61 -11.65 -12.96 15.19
N ALA A 62 -10.36 -12.59 15.11
CA ALA A 62 -9.81 -11.96 13.91
C ALA A 62 -9.97 -12.87 12.68
N LEU A 63 -9.54 -14.14 12.76
CA LEU A 63 -9.65 -15.11 11.67
C LEU A 63 -11.10 -15.26 11.20
N PHE A 64 -12.04 -15.38 12.13
CA PHE A 64 -13.44 -15.56 11.81
C PHE A 64 -14.08 -14.29 11.23
N SER A 65 -13.78 -13.12 11.80
CA SER A 65 -14.23 -11.83 11.29
C SER A 65 -13.73 -11.58 9.87
N PHE A 66 -12.47 -11.87 9.57
CA PHE A 66 -11.93 -11.76 8.21
C PHE A 66 -12.59 -12.75 7.25
N ARG A 67 -12.88 -13.97 7.70
CA ARG A 67 -13.52 -15.00 6.86
C ARG A 67 -14.98 -14.70 6.54
N LEU A 68 -15.73 -14.12 7.49
CA LEU A 68 -17.15 -13.79 7.32
C LEU A 68 -17.40 -12.35 6.85
N GLY A 69 -16.40 -11.47 7.02
CA GLY A 69 -16.45 -10.06 6.66
C GLY A 69 -16.96 -9.80 5.24
N PRO A 70 -16.48 -10.50 4.18
CA PRO A 70 -16.97 -10.31 2.82
C PRO A 70 -18.46 -10.59 2.64
N ARG A 71 -19.01 -11.60 3.32
CA ARG A 71 -20.43 -11.98 3.21
C ARG A 71 -21.35 -10.97 3.88
N LEU A 72 -20.96 -10.47 5.04
CA LEU A 72 -21.70 -9.40 5.71
C LEU A 72 -21.49 -8.06 5.01
N GLY A 73 -20.30 -7.85 4.45
CA GLY A 73 -19.96 -6.68 3.64
C GLY A 73 -20.88 -6.52 2.45
N SER A 74 -21.14 -7.59 1.67
CA SER A 74 -22.07 -7.51 0.53
C SER A 74 -23.50 -7.14 0.92
N VAL A 75 -23.94 -7.52 2.13
CA VAL A 75 -25.25 -7.12 2.67
C VAL A 75 -25.25 -5.63 3.02
N ILE A 76 -24.22 -5.16 3.72
CA ILE A 76 -24.07 -3.74 4.09
C ILE A 76 -23.96 -2.86 2.84
N GLU A 77 -23.20 -3.30 1.84
CA GLU A 77 -23.07 -2.64 0.54
C GLU A 77 -24.44 -2.46 -0.13
N SER A 78 -25.24 -3.53 -0.21
CA SER A 78 -26.57 -3.49 -0.83
C SER A 78 -27.57 -2.58 -0.11
N TRP A 79 -27.41 -2.41 1.21
CA TRP A 79 -28.34 -1.64 2.04
C TRP A 79 -27.92 -0.16 2.19
N ALA A 80 -26.64 0.09 2.37
CA ALA A 80 -26.11 1.42 2.67
C ALA A 80 -25.57 2.17 1.43
N GLY A 81 -25.43 1.49 0.29
CA GLY A 81 -24.91 2.10 -0.95
C GLY A 81 -23.47 2.60 -0.82
N VAL A 82 -22.69 2.05 0.10
CA VAL A 82 -21.28 2.39 0.33
C VAL A 82 -20.37 1.50 -0.51
N SER A 83 -19.12 1.92 -0.71
CA SER A 83 -18.14 1.11 -1.44
C SER A 83 -17.96 -0.28 -0.81
N SER A 84 -17.72 -1.29 -1.63
CA SER A 84 -17.52 -2.68 -1.20
C SER A 84 -16.43 -2.82 -0.14
N LEU A 85 -15.38 -1.99 -0.22
CA LEU A 85 -14.31 -1.96 0.76
C LEU A 85 -14.77 -1.40 2.11
N ALA A 86 -15.44 -0.24 2.11
CA ALA A 86 -15.98 0.37 3.32
C ALA A 86 -16.98 -0.57 3.99
N ALA A 87 -17.85 -1.21 3.20
CA ALA A 87 -18.79 -2.20 3.70
C ALA A 87 -18.10 -3.39 4.37
N ARG A 88 -17.02 -3.91 3.78
CA ARG A 88 -16.22 -5.01 4.34
C ARG A 88 -15.50 -4.61 5.63
N PHE A 89 -14.89 -3.43 5.69
CA PHE A 89 -14.24 -2.93 6.91
C PHE A 89 -15.24 -2.77 8.05
N VAL A 90 -16.40 -2.17 7.77
CA VAL A 90 -17.48 -2.03 8.74
C VAL A 90 -17.97 -3.40 9.19
N ALA A 91 -18.17 -4.35 8.26
CA ALA A 91 -18.58 -5.71 8.59
C ALA A 91 -17.57 -6.43 9.50
N VAL A 92 -16.27 -6.39 9.17
CA VAL A 92 -15.20 -7.00 9.98
C VAL A 92 -15.13 -6.34 11.36
N SER A 93 -15.32 -5.03 11.45
CA SER A 93 -15.31 -4.29 12.72
C SER A 93 -16.47 -4.69 13.62
N ILE A 94 -17.70 -4.70 13.07
CA ILE A 94 -18.92 -5.12 13.80
C ILE A 94 -18.78 -6.57 14.28
N LEU A 95 -18.35 -7.48 13.40
CA LEU A 95 -18.11 -8.88 13.75
C LEU A 95 -17.09 -9.02 14.87
N SER A 96 -15.97 -8.31 14.77
CA SER A 96 -14.89 -8.41 15.76
C SER A 96 -15.35 -7.92 17.13
N ILE A 97 -16.06 -6.80 17.19
CA ILE A 97 -16.60 -6.26 18.44
C ILE A 97 -17.63 -7.21 19.05
N GLY A 98 -18.57 -7.71 18.25
CA GLY A 98 -19.63 -8.61 18.71
C GLY A 98 -19.08 -9.94 19.22
N LEU A 99 -18.21 -10.59 18.44
CA LEU A 99 -17.60 -11.87 18.79
C LEU A 99 -16.68 -11.75 19.99
N MET A 100 -15.88 -10.68 20.07
CA MET A 100 -15.00 -10.44 21.23
C MET A 100 -15.82 -10.23 22.51
N SER A 101 -16.89 -9.44 22.44
CA SER A 101 -17.77 -9.19 23.59
C SER A 101 -18.42 -10.50 24.08
N GLY A 102 -18.91 -11.33 23.16
CA GLY A 102 -19.44 -12.66 23.47
C GLY A 102 -18.38 -13.60 24.06
N ALA A 103 -17.18 -13.63 23.47
CA ALA A 103 -16.07 -14.47 23.91
C ALA A 103 -15.61 -14.11 25.33
N VAL A 104 -15.49 -12.82 25.64
CA VAL A 104 -15.14 -12.34 27.00
C VAL A 104 -16.24 -12.69 28.00
N TRP A 105 -17.51 -12.56 27.62
CA TRP A 105 -18.63 -12.93 28.48
C TRP A 105 -18.65 -14.43 28.80
N VAL A 106 -18.46 -15.29 27.79
CA VAL A 106 -18.36 -16.74 27.98
C VAL A 106 -17.13 -17.10 28.83
N ALA A 107 -15.96 -16.55 28.51
CA ALA A 107 -14.74 -16.78 29.29
C ALA A 107 -14.92 -16.36 30.75
N GLY A 108 -15.61 -15.24 31.02
CA GLY A 108 -15.94 -14.78 32.36
C GLY A 108 -16.85 -15.73 33.14
N ARG A 109 -17.79 -16.41 32.46
CA ARG A 109 -18.68 -17.43 33.05
C ARG A 109 -17.97 -18.75 33.33
N VAL A 110 -17.08 -19.17 32.43
CA VAL A 110 -16.36 -20.45 32.53
C VAL A 110 -15.21 -20.37 33.54
N MET A 111 -14.48 -19.24 33.59
CA MET A 111 -13.28 -19.06 34.42
C MET A 111 -13.58 -18.52 35.83
N THR A 112 -14.66 -19.00 36.48
CA THR A 112 -15.18 -18.49 37.76
C THR A 112 -14.52 -19.06 39.01
N HIS A 113 -13.91 -20.26 38.95
CA HIS A 113 -13.27 -20.90 40.10
C HIS A 113 -11.75 -20.74 40.03
N ARG A 114 -11.11 -20.29 41.12
CA ARG A 114 -9.68 -19.97 41.16
C ARG A 114 -8.92 -20.75 42.24
N ALA A 115 -7.81 -21.36 41.82
CA ALA A 115 -6.62 -21.43 42.65
C ALA A 115 -5.97 -20.03 42.74
N ALA A 116 -5.31 -19.72 43.85
CA ALA A 116 -4.57 -18.46 44.00
C ALA A 116 -3.50 -18.34 42.90
N VAL A 117 -3.41 -17.16 42.28
CA VAL A 117 -2.35 -16.83 41.31
C VAL A 117 -1.05 -16.70 42.10
N ASP A 118 -0.10 -17.59 41.86
CA ASP A 118 1.22 -17.52 42.48
C ASP A 118 2.11 -16.47 41.80
N ARG A 119 3.25 -16.13 42.41
CA ARG A 119 4.14 -15.10 41.85
C ARG A 119 4.70 -15.47 40.48
N GLY A 120 4.82 -16.77 40.17
CA GLY A 120 5.27 -17.24 38.86
C GLY A 120 4.26 -16.95 37.75
N ASP A 121 2.98 -17.25 37.99
CA ASP A 121 1.88 -16.96 37.07
C ASP A 121 1.68 -15.45 36.88
N GLN A 122 1.89 -14.64 37.93
CA GLN A 122 1.87 -13.17 37.82
C GLN A 122 2.95 -12.64 36.90
N LEU A 123 4.20 -13.08 37.09
CA LEU A 123 5.34 -12.66 36.27
C LEU A 123 5.19 -13.09 34.82
N GLY A 124 4.74 -14.33 34.58
CA GLY A 124 4.45 -14.79 33.23
C GLY A 124 3.31 -14.01 32.57
N GLY A 125 2.27 -13.66 33.33
CA GLY A 125 1.17 -12.83 32.85
C GLY A 125 1.63 -11.43 32.41
N VAL A 126 2.55 -10.82 33.16
CA VAL A 126 3.20 -9.56 32.78
C VAL A 126 4.06 -9.71 31.53
N ALA A 127 4.88 -10.77 31.45
CA ALA A 127 5.74 -11.00 30.30
C ALA A 127 4.92 -11.16 29.01
N LEU A 128 3.84 -11.94 29.06
CA LEU A 128 2.95 -12.17 27.93
C LEU A 128 2.18 -10.90 27.52
N SER A 129 1.70 -10.10 28.49
CA SER A 129 0.99 -8.85 28.18
C SER A 129 1.92 -7.79 27.57
N MET A 130 3.16 -7.72 28.01
CA MET A 130 4.18 -6.83 27.43
C MET A 130 4.61 -7.25 26.03
N LEU A 131 4.80 -8.56 25.80
CA LEU A 131 5.09 -9.10 24.48
C LEU A 131 3.96 -8.77 23.48
N TRP A 132 2.71 -8.93 23.93
CA TRP A 132 1.54 -8.57 23.13
C TRP A 132 1.47 -7.07 22.82
N LEU A 133 1.64 -6.21 23.83
CA LEU A 133 1.65 -4.75 23.65
C LEU A 133 2.73 -4.33 22.65
N GLY A 134 3.94 -4.88 22.76
CA GLY A 134 5.03 -4.61 21.81
C GLY A 134 4.67 -4.99 20.39
N GLY A 135 4.05 -6.16 20.18
CA GLY A 135 3.58 -6.60 18.86
C GLY A 135 2.52 -5.67 18.26
N VAL A 136 1.51 -5.27 19.05
CA VAL A 136 0.47 -4.33 18.61
C VAL A 136 1.06 -2.98 18.26
N LEU A 137 1.92 -2.40 19.13
CA LEU A 137 2.56 -1.11 18.87
C LEU A 137 3.43 -1.16 17.61
N THR A 138 4.17 -2.25 17.40
CA THR A 138 4.97 -2.44 16.18
C THR A 138 4.09 -2.39 14.94
N LEU A 139 3.00 -3.16 14.91
CA LEU A 139 2.06 -3.16 13.79
C LEU A 139 1.41 -1.79 13.59
N THR A 140 1.00 -1.11 14.68
CA THR A 140 0.41 0.23 14.63
C THR A 140 1.36 1.24 14.03
N PHE A 141 2.62 1.28 14.48
CA PHE A 141 3.61 2.21 13.92
C PHE A 141 3.91 1.92 12.46
N TYR A 142 4.00 0.65 12.06
CA TYR A 142 4.14 0.27 10.65
C TYR A 142 2.98 0.81 9.79
N ILE A 143 1.73 0.68 10.26
CA ILE A 143 0.56 1.22 9.56
C ILE A 143 0.64 2.75 9.51
N LEU A 144 0.95 3.41 10.63
CA LEU A 144 1.05 4.87 10.68
C LEU A 144 2.12 5.40 9.72
N THR A 145 3.27 4.73 9.61
CA THR A 145 4.32 5.12 8.65
C THR A 145 3.93 4.89 7.18
N ALA A 146 2.97 4.01 6.92
CA ALA A 146 2.45 3.75 5.58
C ALA A 146 1.36 4.76 5.17
N LEU A 147 0.77 5.51 6.12
CA LEU A 147 -0.29 6.47 5.85
C LEU A 147 0.27 7.87 5.53
N PRO A 148 -0.39 8.66 4.67
CA PRO A 148 -0.04 10.05 4.44
C PRO A 148 -0.52 10.91 5.62
N LEU A 149 0.31 11.04 6.66
CA LEU A 149 0.05 11.88 7.82
C LEU A 149 0.48 13.34 7.57
N ASN A 150 0.02 14.27 8.42
CA ASN A 150 0.48 15.65 8.40
C ASN A 150 1.91 15.77 8.96
N GLU A 151 2.63 16.84 8.57
CA GLU A 151 4.04 17.05 8.96
C GLU A 151 4.28 16.96 10.47
N ASP A 152 3.33 17.46 11.29
CA ASP A 152 3.42 17.40 12.76
C ASP A 152 3.38 15.96 13.31
N ALA A 153 2.56 15.09 12.71
CA ALA A 153 2.43 13.70 13.16
C ALA A 153 3.63 12.86 12.75
N ASP A 154 4.16 13.07 11.54
CA ASP A 154 5.40 12.45 11.09
C ASP A 154 6.56 12.84 12.01
N GLN A 155 6.69 14.13 12.33
CA GLN A 155 7.72 14.61 13.24
C GLN A 155 7.59 13.99 14.64
N ALA A 156 6.37 13.89 15.18
CA ALA A 156 6.13 13.28 16.48
C ALA A 156 6.53 11.80 16.54
N ILE A 157 6.31 11.05 15.45
CA ILE A 157 6.70 9.63 15.33
C ILE A 157 8.23 9.51 15.25
N ASP A 158 8.88 10.32 14.42
CA ASP A 158 10.34 10.29 14.24
C ASP A 158 11.11 10.64 15.53
N GLU A 159 10.51 11.47 16.39
CA GLU A 159 11.09 11.86 17.67
C GLU A 159 10.80 10.85 18.81
N SER A 160 9.91 9.87 18.60
CA SER A 160 9.54 8.88 19.63
C SER A 160 10.64 7.85 19.85
N SER A 161 11.08 7.72 21.10
CA SER A 161 12.07 6.71 21.50
C SER A 161 11.52 5.29 21.37
N VAL A 162 10.23 5.11 21.63
CA VAL A 162 9.55 3.81 21.51
C VAL A 162 9.39 3.42 20.03
N ALA A 163 9.00 4.37 19.17
CA ALA A 163 8.89 4.11 17.74
C ALA A 163 10.25 3.71 17.14
N GLY A 164 11.32 4.43 17.50
CA GLY A 164 12.68 4.08 17.09
C GLY A 164 13.13 2.69 17.58
N LEU A 165 12.75 2.30 18.81
CA LEU A 165 13.07 0.97 19.34
C LEU A 165 12.31 -0.17 18.62
N LEU A 166 11.07 0.06 18.23
CA LEU A 166 10.20 -0.97 17.64
C LEU A 166 10.35 -1.07 16.12
N VAL A 167 10.45 0.06 15.41
CA VAL A 167 10.39 0.11 13.94
C VAL A 167 11.70 0.63 13.31
N GLY A 168 12.66 1.09 14.12
CA GLY A 168 13.95 1.56 13.63
C GLY A 168 14.75 0.47 12.90
N GLU A 169 15.64 0.92 12.01
CA GLU A 169 16.55 0.05 11.24
C GLU A 169 17.30 -0.92 12.17
N GLY A 170 17.14 -2.23 11.93
CA GLY A 170 17.84 -3.28 12.68
C GLY A 170 17.16 -3.71 13.99
N SER A 171 15.97 -3.19 14.32
CA SER A 171 15.24 -3.65 15.49
C SER A 171 14.79 -5.11 15.36
N THR A 172 14.76 -5.83 16.49
CA THR A 172 14.28 -7.23 16.53
C THR A 172 12.82 -7.35 16.12
N ALA A 173 11.99 -6.36 16.48
CA ALA A 173 10.57 -6.34 16.15
C ALA A 173 10.35 -6.12 14.64
N ALA A 174 11.08 -5.19 14.01
CA ALA A 174 11.05 -4.99 12.56
C ALA A 174 11.51 -6.25 11.81
N ASN A 175 12.58 -6.90 12.27
CA ASN A 175 13.06 -8.14 11.69
C ASN A 175 12.03 -9.29 11.80
N LEU A 176 11.34 -9.41 12.93
CA LEU A 176 10.29 -10.41 13.12
C LEU A 176 9.07 -10.14 12.24
N VAL A 177 8.66 -8.87 12.11
CA VAL A 177 7.61 -8.49 11.15
C VAL A 177 8.02 -8.92 9.75
N ASN A 178 9.23 -8.59 9.29
CA ASN A 178 9.71 -8.99 7.96
C ASN A 178 9.71 -10.52 7.74
N VAL A 179 10.08 -11.32 8.75
CA VAL A 179 10.09 -12.79 8.67
C VAL A 179 8.67 -13.38 8.65
N ILE A 180 7.75 -12.84 9.46
CA ILE A 180 6.37 -13.35 9.59
C ILE A 180 5.49 -12.86 8.43
N ALA A 181 5.68 -11.60 8.02
CA ALA A 181 4.98 -10.94 6.92
C ALA A 181 5.35 -11.54 5.56
N GLY A 182 6.63 -11.87 5.36
CA GLY A 182 7.20 -12.15 4.05
C GLY A 182 6.88 -11.03 3.03
N ASP A 183 7.03 -11.33 1.74
CA ASP A 183 6.62 -10.43 0.66
C ASP A 183 5.09 -10.20 0.64
N ARG A 184 4.27 -11.04 1.32
CA ARG A 184 2.80 -11.05 1.15
C ARG A 184 2.01 -10.11 2.05
N VAL A 185 2.45 -9.84 3.28
CA VAL A 185 1.84 -8.78 4.10
C VAL A 185 2.39 -7.42 3.71
N LEU A 186 3.66 -7.35 3.26
CA LEU A 186 4.17 -6.18 2.56
C LEU A 186 3.42 -5.95 1.24
N GLU A 187 3.11 -6.98 0.46
CA GLU A 187 2.23 -6.90 -0.72
C GLU A 187 0.79 -6.55 -0.30
N ALA A 188 0.28 -6.97 0.86
CA ALA A 188 -1.04 -6.55 1.36
C ALA A 188 -1.05 -5.13 1.96
N LEU A 189 0.10 -4.63 2.45
CA LEU A 189 0.33 -3.28 2.98
C LEU A 189 0.67 -2.29 1.86
N VAL A 190 1.39 -2.73 0.83
CA VAL A 190 1.61 -2.07 -0.47
C VAL A 190 0.31 -2.11 -1.28
N ASN A 191 -0.47 -3.19 -1.22
CA ASN A 191 -1.84 -3.18 -1.73
C ASN A 191 -2.81 -2.48 -0.76
N LEU A 192 -2.36 -2.06 0.42
CA LEU A 192 -3.11 -1.12 1.25
C LEU A 192 -2.93 0.31 0.72
N ASP A 193 -1.86 0.62 -0.01
CA ASP A 193 -1.76 1.81 -0.88
C ASP A 193 -2.84 1.73 -1.97
N GLN A 194 -3.02 0.56 -2.60
CA GLN A 194 -4.12 0.30 -3.54
C GLN A 194 -5.52 0.30 -2.89
N LEU A 195 -5.65 0.13 -1.57
CA LEU A 195 -6.94 0.06 -0.85
C LEU A 195 -7.26 1.31 -0.01
N VAL A 196 -6.28 2.15 0.34
CA VAL A 196 -6.45 3.39 1.11
C VAL A 196 -6.34 4.63 0.23
N GLY A 197 -5.89 4.47 -1.00
CA GLY A 197 -5.98 5.49 -2.03
C GLY A 197 -4.61 5.93 -2.50
N ASP A 198 -4.06 5.16 -3.43
CA ASP A 198 -3.50 5.76 -4.61
C ASP A 198 -3.79 4.95 -5.86
N ARG A 199 -4.04 5.70 -6.93
CA ARG A 199 -4.86 5.34 -8.09
C ARG A 199 -4.09 4.49 -9.09
N GLN A 200 -3.58 3.35 -8.64
CA GLN A 200 -2.82 2.46 -9.50
C GLN A 200 -3.73 1.51 -10.27
N VAL A 201 -3.98 1.80 -11.54
CA VAL A 201 -4.73 0.93 -12.46
C VAL A 201 -3.79 0.44 -13.55
N ILE A 202 -3.62 -0.88 -13.62
CA ILE A 202 -2.77 -1.57 -14.60
C ILE A 202 -3.64 -2.62 -15.28
N ILE A 203 -3.90 -2.47 -16.58
CA ILE A 203 -4.78 -3.38 -17.35
C ILE A 203 -3.94 -4.29 -18.22
N GLN A 204 -4.13 -5.60 -18.09
CA GLN A 204 -3.61 -6.60 -19.03
C GLN A 204 -4.75 -7.09 -19.92
N GLY A 205 -4.68 -6.80 -21.22
CA GLY A 205 -5.64 -7.30 -22.23
C GLY A 205 -6.79 -6.33 -22.55
N ASP A 206 -7.88 -6.82 -23.13
CA ASP A 206 -8.94 -5.98 -23.73
C ASP A 206 -10.01 -5.49 -22.73
N GLU A 207 -9.69 -5.43 -21.44
CA GLU A 207 -10.64 -5.00 -20.42
C GLU A 207 -10.78 -3.47 -20.41
N VAL A 208 -12.02 -2.98 -20.45
CA VAL A 208 -12.33 -1.55 -20.41
C VAL A 208 -12.72 -1.16 -18.99
N VAL A 209 -11.91 -0.33 -18.34
CA VAL A 209 -12.26 0.26 -17.05
C VAL A 209 -12.79 1.67 -17.27
N THR A 210 -14.00 1.94 -16.81
CA THR A 210 -14.54 3.31 -16.78
C THR A 210 -13.90 4.09 -15.63
N ILE A 211 -13.33 5.24 -15.94
CA ILE A 211 -12.74 6.16 -14.95
C ILE A 211 -13.49 7.49 -14.97
N ALA A 212 -13.28 8.33 -13.95
CA ALA A 212 -13.86 9.67 -13.96
C ALA A 212 -13.20 10.52 -15.06
N ALA A 213 -13.98 10.88 -16.09
CA ALA A 213 -13.55 11.79 -17.13
C ALA A 213 -13.09 13.13 -16.54
N SER A 214 -12.00 13.69 -17.06
CA SER A 214 -11.51 15.02 -16.67
C SER A 214 -10.95 15.76 -17.86
N SER A 215 -11.33 17.03 -17.98
CA SER A 215 -10.69 17.98 -18.90
C SER A 215 -9.52 18.73 -18.26
N ASP A 216 -9.36 18.63 -16.94
CA ASP A 216 -8.26 19.22 -16.18
C ASP A 216 -7.08 18.24 -16.20
N VAL A 217 -6.34 18.26 -17.29
CA VAL A 217 -5.24 17.34 -17.58
C VAL A 217 -4.13 18.06 -18.30
N ASP A 218 -2.90 17.75 -17.94
CA ASP A 218 -1.70 18.38 -18.51
C ASP A 218 -0.76 17.31 -19.09
N PRO A 219 -0.21 17.52 -20.29
CA PRO A 219 0.89 16.70 -20.79
C PRO A 219 2.06 16.70 -19.80
N ALA A 220 2.64 15.52 -19.54
CA ALA A 220 3.68 15.30 -18.55
C ALA A 220 4.99 14.79 -19.21
N PRO A 221 5.67 15.60 -20.04
CA PRO A 221 6.82 15.14 -20.82
C PRO A 221 8.04 14.78 -19.97
N GLU A 222 8.21 15.41 -18.80
CA GLU A 222 9.30 15.09 -17.85
C GLU A 222 9.11 13.68 -17.27
N ASP A 223 7.88 13.33 -16.87
CA ASP A 223 7.55 11.98 -16.41
C ASP A 223 7.69 10.94 -17.52
N ALA A 224 7.27 11.26 -18.75
CA ALA A 224 7.45 10.36 -19.90
C ALA A 224 8.94 10.06 -20.15
N LEU A 225 9.81 11.05 -19.99
CA LEU A 225 11.26 10.89 -20.09
C LEU A 225 11.82 10.03 -18.95
N GLU A 226 11.38 10.26 -17.71
CA GLU A 226 11.79 9.43 -16.56
C GLU A 226 11.39 7.96 -16.76
N VAL A 227 10.16 7.69 -17.21
CA VAL A 227 9.71 6.33 -17.52
C VAL A 227 10.57 5.69 -18.62
N PHE A 228 10.99 6.46 -19.64
CA PHE A 228 11.88 5.98 -20.70
C PHE A 228 13.26 5.58 -20.15
N GLU A 229 13.84 6.41 -19.27
CA GLU A 229 15.13 6.13 -18.64
C GLU A 229 15.08 4.90 -17.74
N LEU A 230 14.02 4.76 -16.94
CA LEU A 230 13.80 3.59 -16.08
C LEU A 230 13.63 2.31 -16.91
N LEU A 231 12.85 2.36 -17.99
CA LEU A 231 12.68 1.26 -18.94
C LEU A 231 14.03 0.81 -19.52
N ASN A 232 14.83 1.73 -20.06
CA ASN A 232 16.10 1.36 -20.68
C ASN A 232 17.14 0.87 -19.66
N ARG A 233 17.12 1.38 -18.43
CA ARG A 233 17.92 0.85 -17.32
C ARG A 233 17.56 -0.61 -17.03
N ALA A 234 16.27 -0.91 -16.89
CA ALA A 234 15.79 -2.27 -16.67
C ALA A 234 16.16 -3.23 -17.81
N ARG A 235 16.14 -2.75 -19.07
CA ARG A 235 16.58 -3.54 -20.23
C ARG A 235 18.07 -3.87 -20.16
N VAL A 236 18.92 -2.89 -19.86
CA VAL A 236 20.37 -3.10 -19.68
C VAL A 236 20.64 -4.08 -18.53
N GLU A 237 19.96 -3.95 -17.40
CA GLU A 237 20.08 -4.88 -16.26
C GLU A 237 19.64 -6.31 -16.61
N ALA A 238 18.65 -6.45 -17.50
CA ALA A 238 18.17 -7.73 -18.00
C ALA A 238 19.02 -8.30 -19.16
N GLY A 239 20.06 -7.60 -19.61
CA GLY A 239 20.90 -8.01 -20.73
C GLY A 239 20.24 -7.86 -22.10
N THR A 240 19.22 -6.99 -22.22
CA THR A 240 18.57 -6.66 -23.50
C THR A 240 18.98 -5.27 -23.99
N GLU A 241 19.02 -5.10 -25.32
CA GLU A 241 19.43 -3.82 -25.92
C GLU A 241 18.44 -2.70 -25.56
N PRO A 242 18.93 -1.47 -25.24
CA PRO A 242 18.07 -0.33 -25.00
C PRO A 242 17.28 0.04 -26.26
N LEU A 243 16.06 0.54 -26.06
CA LEU A 243 15.18 0.99 -27.13
C LEU A 243 15.51 2.42 -27.54
N ALA A 244 15.41 2.70 -28.84
CA ALA A 244 15.49 4.06 -29.35
C ALA A 244 14.17 4.81 -29.13
N PHE A 245 14.25 6.04 -28.63
CA PHE A 245 13.08 6.90 -28.52
C PHE A 245 12.55 7.27 -29.91
N SER A 246 11.23 7.26 -30.08
CA SER A 246 10.56 7.56 -31.34
C SER A 246 9.48 8.59 -31.13
N GLU A 247 9.74 9.82 -31.56
CA GLU A 247 8.82 10.97 -31.42
C GLU A 247 7.43 10.67 -32.01
N THR A 248 7.36 10.02 -33.17
CA THR A 248 6.08 9.69 -33.81
C THR A 248 5.25 8.69 -32.99
N LEU A 249 5.92 7.75 -32.31
CA LEU A 249 5.24 6.83 -31.39
C LEU A 249 4.83 7.56 -30.10
N ALA A 250 5.66 8.49 -29.63
CA ALA A 250 5.36 9.28 -28.44
C ALA A 250 4.14 10.18 -28.68
N THR A 251 3.99 10.77 -29.87
CA THR A 251 2.77 11.52 -30.24
C THR A 251 1.53 10.63 -30.20
N LEU A 252 1.58 9.41 -30.75
CA LEU A 252 0.47 8.46 -30.70
C LEU A 252 0.13 8.06 -29.25
N ALA A 253 1.14 7.74 -28.46
CA ALA A 253 0.98 7.39 -27.06
C ALA A 253 0.38 8.55 -26.26
N GLN A 254 0.84 9.77 -26.50
CA GLN A 254 0.33 10.99 -25.85
C GLN A 254 -1.13 11.24 -26.21
N SER A 255 -1.51 11.08 -27.49
CA SER A 255 -2.90 11.24 -27.91
C SER A 255 -3.80 10.20 -27.27
N HIS A 256 -3.37 8.93 -27.17
CA HIS A 256 -4.16 7.88 -26.52
C HIS A 256 -4.28 8.11 -25.00
N ALA A 257 -3.21 8.55 -24.34
CA ALA A 257 -3.23 8.92 -22.92
C ALA A 257 -4.23 10.07 -22.66
N MET A 258 -4.22 11.09 -23.51
CA MET A 258 -5.14 12.23 -23.42
C MET A 258 -6.59 11.78 -23.64
N GLU A 259 -6.83 10.96 -24.67
CA GLU A 259 -8.15 10.44 -25.01
C GLU A 259 -8.77 9.66 -23.85
N MET A 260 -8.04 8.68 -23.30
CA MET A 260 -8.46 7.88 -22.15
C MET A 260 -8.88 8.75 -20.97
N TYR A 261 -8.11 9.80 -20.69
CA TYR A 261 -8.37 10.70 -19.58
C TYR A 261 -9.60 11.58 -19.81
N VAL A 262 -9.69 12.18 -20.99
CA VAL A 262 -10.76 13.11 -21.36
C VAL A 262 -12.09 12.38 -21.49
N ASP A 263 -12.09 11.19 -22.08
CA ASP A 263 -13.30 10.42 -22.36
C ASP A 263 -13.67 9.45 -21.22
N GLY A 264 -12.86 9.39 -20.16
CA GLY A 264 -13.20 8.66 -18.94
C GLY A 264 -13.13 7.15 -19.08
N TYR A 265 -12.12 6.63 -19.79
CA TYR A 265 -11.91 5.19 -19.90
C TYR A 265 -10.42 4.84 -19.82
N PHE A 266 -10.10 3.61 -19.44
CA PHE A 266 -8.74 3.09 -19.40
C PHE A 266 -8.73 1.70 -20.07
N SER A 267 -8.16 1.63 -21.28
CA SER A 267 -8.23 0.45 -22.17
C SER A 267 -7.20 0.52 -23.30
N HIS A 268 -6.73 -0.64 -23.76
CA HIS A 268 -5.94 -0.78 -24.99
C HIS A 268 -6.75 -0.49 -26.26
N LEU A 269 -8.05 -0.83 -26.23
CA LEU A 269 -9.00 -0.54 -27.29
C LEU A 269 -9.62 0.83 -27.06
N SER A 270 -9.34 1.76 -27.96
CA SER A 270 -10.05 3.04 -28.04
C SER A 270 -11.37 2.87 -28.80
N PRO A 271 -12.47 3.48 -28.32
CA PRO A 271 -13.73 3.52 -29.05
C PRO A 271 -13.69 4.42 -30.29
N ILE A 272 -12.67 5.29 -30.42
CA ILE A 272 -12.53 6.27 -31.51
C ILE A 272 -11.44 5.86 -32.50
N THR A 273 -10.26 5.49 -31.97
CA THR A 273 -9.03 5.24 -32.74
C THR A 273 -8.66 3.76 -32.85
N GLY A 274 -9.44 2.87 -32.23
CA GLY A 274 -9.28 1.42 -32.35
C GLY A 274 -8.14 0.86 -31.50
N THR A 275 -7.51 -0.21 -31.97
CA THR A 275 -6.38 -0.86 -31.29
C THR A 275 -5.07 -0.09 -31.51
N VAL A 276 -4.01 -0.41 -30.76
CA VAL A 276 -2.67 0.13 -31.04
C VAL A 276 -2.21 -0.16 -32.47
N LEU A 277 -2.61 -1.31 -33.04
CA LEU A 277 -2.29 -1.67 -34.42
C LEU A 277 -2.97 -0.72 -35.41
N ASP A 278 -4.24 -0.37 -35.17
CA ASP A 278 -4.97 0.60 -35.98
C ASP A 278 -4.35 2.00 -35.88
N ARG A 279 -3.99 2.44 -34.65
CA ARG A 279 -3.32 3.73 -34.40
C ARG A 279 -1.98 3.84 -35.14
N VAL A 280 -1.12 2.83 -35.03
CA VAL A 280 0.20 2.81 -35.68
C VAL A 280 0.08 2.69 -37.20
N ALA A 281 -0.87 1.90 -37.71
CA ALA A 281 -1.14 1.77 -39.14
C ALA A 281 -1.70 3.08 -39.74
N ALA A 282 -2.62 3.75 -39.06
CA ALA A 282 -3.18 5.04 -39.49
C ALA A 282 -2.10 6.13 -39.58
N ALA A 283 -1.13 6.11 -38.67
CA ALA A 283 0.04 6.99 -38.69
C ALA A 283 1.10 6.61 -39.75
N ARG A 284 0.90 5.50 -40.50
CA ARG A 284 1.83 4.97 -41.51
C ARG A 284 3.23 4.72 -40.96
N ILE A 285 3.33 4.35 -39.68
CA ILE A 285 4.59 4.00 -39.05
C ILE A 285 4.93 2.56 -39.47
N PRO A 286 6.14 2.28 -39.96
CA PRO A 286 6.53 0.91 -40.30
C PRO A 286 6.77 0.10 -39.02
N PHE A 287 6.22 -1.12 -38.98
CA PHE A 287 6.44 -2.09 -37.89
C PHE A 287 6.32 -3.52 -38.43
N VAL A 288 7.09 -4.44 -37.84
CA VAL A 288 6.88 -5.90 -37.97
C VAL A 288 6.11 -6.41 -36.76
N ILE A 289 6.41 -5.85 -35.60
CA ILE A 289 5.73 -6.13 -34.35
C ILE A 289 5.40 -4.81 -33.64
N VAL A 290 4.23 -4.78 -33.01
CA VAL A 290 3.78 -3.67 -32.17
C VAL A 290 3.43 -4.19 -30.79
N GLY A 291 3.66 -3.39 -29.76
CA GLY A 291 3.26 -3.67 -28.39
C GLY A 291 2.76 -2.41 -27.71
N GLU A 292 1.94 -2.59 -26.68
CA GLU A 292 1.47 -1.48 -25.85
C GLU A 292 1.47 -1.88 -24.38
N ASN A 293 1.87 -0.95 -23.53
CA ASN A 293 1.63 -1.02 -22.09
C ASN A 293 0.88 0.25 -21.65
N LEU A 294 -0.04 0.08 -20.71
CA LEU A 294 -0.80 1.16 -20.09
C LEU A 294 -0.60 1.12 -18.58
N ALA A 295 -0.43 2.29 -17.97
CA ALA A 295 -0.41 2.43 -16.53
C ALA A 295 -1.09 3.74 -16.13
N LEU A 296 -1.77 3.72 -14.99
CA LEU A 296 -2.18 4.90 -14.25
C LEU A 296 -1.56 4.74 -12.86
N ALA A 297 -0.74 5.68 -12.42
CA ALA A 297 -0.11 5.65 -11.10
C ALA A 297 0.31 7.06 -10.63
N PRO A 298 0.68 7.26 -9.34
CA PRO A 298 1.01 8.60 -8.85
C PRO A 298 2.28 9.23 -9.45
N THR A 299 3.26 8.41 -9.85
CA THR A 299 4.59 8.88 -10.27
C THR A 299 5.16 8.04 -11.41
N ALA A 300 6.12 8.57 -12.16
CA ALA A 300 6.86 7.82 -13.17
C ALA A 300 7.54 6.55 -12.60
N ALA A 301 8.11 6.63 -11.40
CA ALA A 301 8.70 5.50 -10.70
C ALA A 301 7.68 4.38 -10.43
N SER A 302 6.51 4.72 -9.87
CA SER A 302 5.46 3.73 -9.60
C SER A 302 4.84 3.15 -10.88
N VAL A 303 4.74 3.94 -11.96
CA VAL A 303 4.39 3.42 -13.29
C VAL A 303 5.37 2.31 -13.71
N HIS A 304 6.67 2.58 -13.64
CA HIS A 304 7.68 1.62 -14.07
C HIS A 304 7.68 0.35 -13.20
N GLU A 305 7.64 0.51 -11.88
CA GLU A 305 7.61 -0.61 -10.93
C GLU A 305 6.37 -1.49 -11.13
N GLY A 306 5.19 -0.88 -11.28
CA GLY A 306 3.94 -1.59 -11.54
C GLY A 306 3.97 -2.39 -12.84
N LEU A 307 4.48 -1.80 -13.92
CA LEU A 307 4.64 -2.52 -15.19
C LEU A 307 5.65 -3.66 -15.09
N MET A 308 6.74 -3.50 -14.34
CA MET A 308 7.77 -4.54 -14.14
C MET A 308 7.32 -5.70 -13.24
N ALA A 309 6.43 -5.43 -12.28
CA ALA A 309 5.83 -6.43 -11.41
C ALA A 309 4.77 -7.29 -12.13
N SER A 310 4.22 -6.77 -13.22
CA SER A 310 3.11 -7.36 -13.98
C SER A 310 3.64 -8.27 -15.10
N PRO A 311 3.43 -9.61 -15.07
CA PRO A 311 4.11 -10.53 -16.01
C PRO A 311 3.89 -10.25 -17.50
N GLY A 312 2.67 -9.84 -17.89
CA GLY A 312 2.33 -9.48 -19.27
C GLY A 312 3.07 -8.23 -19.74
N HIS A 313 3.00 -7.15 -18.95
CA HIS A 313 3.70 -5.90 -19.26
C HIS A 313 5.22 -6.04 -19.24
N ARG A 314 5.77 -6.76 -18.25
CA ARG A 314 7.19 -7.09 -18.17
C ARG A 314 7.69 -7.79 -19.42
N THR A 315 6.87 -8.67 -20.00
CA THR A 315 7.20 -9.35 -21.25
C THR A 315 7.42 -8.33 -22.37
N ASN A 316 6.55 -7.33 -22.51
CA ASN A 316 6.74 -6.25 -23.49
C ASN A 316 7.99 -5.40 -23.19
N LEU A 317 8.17 -4.98 -21.93
CA LEU A 317 9.30 -4.14 -21.51
C LEU A 317 10.66 -4.76 -21.85
N LEU A 318 10.77 -6.09 -21.75
CA LEU A 318 12.02 -6.84 -21.92
C LEU A 318 12.08 -7.62 -23.25
N ASP A 319 11.09 -7.47 -24.13
CA ASP A 319 11.12 -8.18 -25.42
C ASP A 319 12.26 -7.64 -26.30
N SER A 320 13.14 -8.54 -26.72
CA SER A 320 14.29 -8.26 -27.57
C SER A 320 13.92 -7.99 -29.04
N ARG A 321 12.67 -8.23 -29.43
CA ARG A 321 12.15 -7.96 -30.77
C ARG A 321 11.87 -6.48 -30.99
N TYR A 322 11.54 -5.73 -29.94
CA TYR A 322 11.33 -4.29 -30.04
C TYR A 322 12.66 -3.53 -30.18
N ARG A 323 12.64 -2.47 -30.98
CA ARG A 323 13.80 -1.59 -31.24
C ARG A 323 13.50 -0.12 -30.92
N ARG A 324 12.23 0.27 -30.97
CA ARG A 324 11.78 1.65 -30.79
C ARG A 324 10.66 1.69 -29.76
N VAL A 325 10.59 2.79 -29.02
CA VAL A 325 9.50 3.06 -28.09
C VAL A 325 9.09 4.53 -28.18
N GLY A 326 7.80 4.79 -28.06
CA GLY A 326 7.26 6.11 -27.77
C GLY A 326 6.49 6.06 -26.47
N ILE A 327 6.69 7.06 -25.62
CA ILE A 327 6.01 7.17 -24.33
C ILE A 327 5.26 8.48 -24.30
N GLY A 328 3.98 8.41 -23.97
CA GLY A 328 3.12 9.55 -23.73
C GLY A 328 2.64 9.53 -22.28
N ALA A 329 2.58 10.69 -21.65
CA ALA A 329 2.15 10.81 -20.27
C ALA A 329 1.24 12.03 -20.08
N VAL A 330 0.20 11.85 -19.27
CA VAL A 330 -0.78 12.89 -18.93
C VAL A 330 -0.97 12.87 -17.42
N SER A 331 -0.77 14.02 -16.79
CA SER A 331 -1.08 14.24 -15.39
C SER A 331 -2.51 14.75 -15.26
N GLY A 332 -3.23 14.31 -14.24
CA GLY A 332 -4.50 14.89 -13.87
C GLY A 332 -4.96 14.44 -12.48
N PRO A 333 -6.26 14.60 -12.16
CA PRO A 333 -6.81 14.27 -10.85
C PRO A 333 -6.48 12.85 -10.37
N LEU A 334 -6.54 11.87 -11.27
CA LEU A 334 -6.28 10.46 -11.09
C LEU A 334 -4.79 10.06 -11.03
N GLY A 335 -3.88 11.02 -11.15
CA GLY A 335 -2.44 10.78 -11.21
C GLY A 335 -1.93 10.75 -12.64
N LEU A 336 -0.77 10.13 -12.81
CA LEU A 336 -0.04 10.06 -14.06
C LEU A 336 -0.53 8.87 -14.90
N MET A 337 -1.19 9.16 -16.00
CA MET A 337 -1.55 8.18 -17.03
C MET A 337 -0.43 8.07 -18.05
N VAL A 338 0.10 6.87 -18.26
CA VAL A 338 1.21 6.59 -19.15
C VAL A 338 0.83 5.53 -20.17
N VAL A 339 1.17 5.80 -21.42
CA VAL A 339 1.08 4.87 -22.55
C VAL A 339 2.47 4.65 -23.11
N GLN A 340 2.88 3.40 -23.25
CA GLN A 340 4.11 3.01 -23.95
C GLN A 340 3.75 2.24 -25.22
N VAL A 341 4.20 2.71 -26.37
CA VAL A 341 4.03 2.01 -27.65
C VAL A 341 5.38 1.55 -28.15
N PHE A 342 5.50 0.25 -28.40
CA PHE A 342 6.73 -0.41 -28.83
C PHE A 342 6.62 -0.81 -30.30
N THR A 343 7.69 -0.64 -31.07
CA THR A 343 7.81 -1.23 -32.41
C THR A 343 9.15 -1.91 -32.62
N GLY A 344 9.14 -2.96 -33.45
CA GLY A 344 10.31 -3.71 -33.91
C GLY A 344 10.28 -3.90 -35.42
#